data_AF-A0A7V0SC32-F1
#
_entry.id   AF-A0A7V0SC32-F1
#
_cell.length_a   1.000
_cell.length_b   1.000
_cell.length_c   1.000
_cell.angle_alpha   90.00
_cell.angle_beta   90.00
_cell.angle_gamma   90.00
#
_symmetry.space_group_name_H-M   'P 1'
#
loop_
_entity.id
_entity.type
_entity.pdbx_description
1 polymer ?
#
loop_
_entity_poly.entity_id
_entity_poly.type
_entity_poly.pdbx_seq_one_letter_code
_entity_poly.pdbx_strand_id
1 'polypeptide(L)' 'MPIYEYHCEDCSETFTELRKFNDESPALCPSCGSKKTRKKISVFSSGKPSASCSPSGGG' A
#
# COMPACT_ATOMS: atom_id res chain seq x y z
N MET A 1 16.29 -1.28 -2.88
CA MET A 1 15.31 -2.05 -3.68
C MET A 1 13.92 -1.75 -3.14
N PRO A 2 12.92 -1.37 -3.97
CA PRO A 2 11.58 -1.11 -3.47
C PRO A 2 10.95 -2.43 -3.00
N ILE A 3 10.61 -2.47 -1.71
CA ILE A 3 9.73 -3.50 -1.17
C ILE A 3 8.31 -3.18 -1.58
N TYR A 4 7.58 -4.17 -2.08
CA TYR A 4 6.18 -4.03 -2.41
C TYR A 4 5.36 -4.92 -1.48
N GLU A 5 4.34 -4.33 -0.87
CA GLU A 5 3.38 -5.05 -0.06
C GLU A 5 2.24 -5.54 -0.95
N TYR A 6 1.80 -6.76 -0.72
CA TYR A 6 0.70 -7.39 -1.43
C TYR A 6 -0.34 -7.88 -0.43
N HIS A 7 -1.61 -7.75 -0.79
CA HIS A 7 -2.75 -8.21 -0.01
C HIS A 7 -3.54 -9.21 -0.82
N CYS A 8 -3.77 -10.41 -0.29
CA CYS A 8 -4.58 -11.42 -0.94
C CYS A 8 -6.07 -11.20 -0.65
N GLU A 9 -6.89 -11.09 -1.69
CA GLU A 9 -8.35 -10.91 -1.54
C GLU A 9 -9.08 -12.21 -1.18
N ASP A 10 -8.40 -13.36 -1.22
CA ASP A 10 -9.01 -14.69 -1.03
C ASP A 10 -8.88 -15.14 0.43
N CYS A 11 -7.67 -15.12 0.98
CA CYS A 11 -7.40 -15.47 2.38
C CYS A 11 -7.20 -14.25 3.29
N SER A 12 -7.27 -13.02 2.74
CA SER A 12 -6.99 -11.76 3.47
C SER A 12 -5.58 -11.65 4.06
N GLU A 13 -4.63 -12.46 3.59
CA GLU A 13 -3.24 -12.44 4.05
C GLU A 13 -2.46 -11.29 3.42
N THR A 14 -1.59 -10.65 4.21
CA THR A 14 -0.72 -9.57 3.73
C THR A 14 0.74 -10.01 3.76
N PHE A 15 1.46 -9.84 2.66
CA PHE A 15 2.84 -10.30 2.52
C PHE A 15 3.68 -9.29 1.75
N THR A 16 4.99 -9.26 2.01
CA THR A 16 5.94 -8.36 1.36
C THR A 16 6.83 -9.15 0.42
N GLU A 17 6.94 -8.68 -0.83
CA GLU A 17 7.72 -9.37 -1.85
C GLU A 17 8.64 -8.41 -2.61
N LEU A 18 9.89 -8.84 -2.77
CA LEU A 18 10.90 -8.14 -3.55
C LEU A 18 10.68 -8.43 -5.04
N ARG A 19 9.96 -7.55 -5.73
CA ARG A 19 9.78 -7.63 -7.18
C ARG A 19 10.68 -6.66 -7.92
N LYS A 20 11.20 -7.10 -9.06
CA LYS A 20 11.90 -6.22 -10.02
C LYS A 20 10.89 -5.24 -10.59
N PHE A 21 11.34 -4.02 -10.87
CA PHE A 21 10.49 -2.93 -11.36
C PHE A 21 9.77 -3.27 -12.68
N ASN A 22 10.36 -4.13 -13.51
CA ASN A 22 9.87 -4.54 -14.82
C ASN A 22 9.23 -5.94 -14.84
N ASP A 23 8.87 -6.47 -13.66
CA ASP A 23 8.25 -7.79 -13.55
C ASP A 23 6.74 -7.63 -13.39
N GLU A 24 6.01 -7.84 -14.49
CA GLU A 24 4.54 -7.79 -14.56
C GLU A 24 3.88 -9.12 -14.14
N SER A 25 4.65 -10.12 -13.69
CA SER A 25 4.03 -11.40 -13.35
C SER A 25 3.19 -11.29 -12.07
N PRO A 26 1.99 -11.91 -12.04
CA PRO A 26 1.10 -11.83 -10.89
C PRO A 26 1.75 -12.50 -9.67
N ALA A 27 1.78 -11.79 -8.53
CA ALA A 27 2.26 -12.34 -7.27
C ALA A 27 1.26 -13.40 -6.76
N LEU A 28 1.74 -14.62 -6.52
CA LEU A 28 0.93 -15.66 -5.91
C LEU A 28 0.95 -15.49 -4.39
N CYS A 29 -0.19 -15.67 -3.73
CA CYS A 29 -0.21 -15.65 -2.28
C CYS A 29 0.57 -16.86 -1.73
N PRO A 30 1.58 -16.67 -0.86
CA PRO A 30 2.34 -17.78 -0.28
C PRO A 30 1.54 -18.61 0.73
N SER A 31 0.42 -18.08 1.24
CA SER A 31 -0.41 -18.73 2.25
C SER A 31 -1.46 -19.67 1.64
N CYS A 32 -2.12 -19.27 0.54
CA CYS A 32 -3.19 -20.05 -0.10
C CYS A 32 -2.94 -20.39 -1.58
N GLY A 33 -1.90 -19.82 -2.23
CA GLY A 33 -1.61 -20.03 -3.65
C GLY A 33 -2.51 -19.23 -4.62
N SER A 34 -3.37 -18.34 -4.13
CA SER A 34 -4.28 -17.57 -4.99
C SER A 34 -3.55 -16.52 -5.83
N LYS A 35 -4.02 -16.32 -7.07
CA LYS A 35 -3.59 -15.26 -8.00
C LYS A 35 -4.26 -13.90 -7.72
N LYS A 36 -5.28 -13.87 -6.86
CA LYS A 36 -6.04 -12.67 -6.50
C LYS A 36 -5.30 -11.89 -5.42
N THR A 37 -4.16 -11.31 -5.79
CA THR A 37 -3.38 -10.44 -4.90
C THR A 37 -3.33 -9.02 -5.45
N ARG A 38 -3.44 -8.03 -4.56
CA ARG A 38 -3.43 -6.60 -4.86
C ARG A 38 -2.16 -5.99 -4.29
N LYS A 39 -1.44 -5.23 -5.10
CA LYS A 39 -0.27 -4.49 -4.67
C LYS A 39 -0.68 -3.32 -3.78
N LYS A 40 -0.43 -3.42 -2.47
CA LYS A 40 -0.48 -2.30 -1.54
C LYS A 40 0.78 -1.46 -1.72
N ILE A 41 0.77 -0.61 -2.74
CA ILE A 41 1.67 0.53 -2.75
C ILE A 41 1.13 1.50 -1.70
N SER A 42 1.92 1.75 -0.65
CA SER A 42 1.68 2.87 0.24
C SER A 42 1.90 4.15 -0.55
N VAL A 43 0.89 4.55 -1.31
CA VAL A 43 0.70 5.96 -1.65
C VAL A 43 0.41 6.62 -0.32
N PHE A 44 1.44 7.14 0.33
CA PHE A 44 1.25 8.21 1.30
C PHE A 44 0.47 9.28 0.57
N SER A 45 -0.86 9.27 0.75
CA SER A 45 -1.76 10.31 0.30
C SER A 45 -1.38 11.58 1.05
N SER A 46 -0.41 12.28 0.47
CA SER A 46 -0.19 13.71 0.64
C SER A 46 -1.39 14.38 -0.01
N GLY A 47 -2.53 14.36 0.69
CA GLY A 47 -3.84 14.65 0.12
C GLY A 47 -4.80 15.21 1.15
N LYS A 48 -4.31 16.17 1.97
CA LYS A 48 -5.02 17.36 2.50
C LYS A 48 -4.18 18.06 3.59
N PRO A 49 -3.45 19.15 3.29
CA PRO A 49 -3.27 20.21 4.26
C PRO A 49 -4.58 21.03 4.26
N SER A 50 -5.56 20.64 5.08
CA SER A 50 -6.75 21.47 5.29
C SER A 50 -7.26 21.30 6.71
N ALA A 51 -6.43 21.72 7.66
CA ALA A 51 -6.90 22.44 8.83
C ALA A 51 -5.94 23.62 8.97
N SER A 52 -6.23 24.66 8.18
CA SER A 52 -5.64 25.98 8.29
C SER A 52 -5.62 26.43 9.74
N CYS A 53 -4.41 26.72 10.21
CA CYS A 53 -4.16 27.59 11.34
C CYS A 53 -4.97 28.89 11.21
N SER A 54 -5.57 29.33 12.30
CA SER A 54 -5.81 30.74 12.57
C SER A 54 -5.48 30.98 14.05
N PRO A 55 -4.59 31.94 14.36
CA PRO A 55 -4.05 32.14 15.68
C PRO A 55 -5.06 32.85 16.59
N SER A 56 -4.93 32.60 17.89
CA SER A 56 -5.60 33.27 18.99
C SER A 56 -5.44 34.80 18.90
N GLY A 57 -6.55 35.53 18.81
CA GLY A 57 -6.62 36.97 19.08
C GLY A 57 -7.12 37.20 20.49
N GLY A 58 -6.30 37.84 21.32
CA GLY A 58 -6.63 38.23 22.69
C GLY A 58 -7.56 39.46 22.75
N GLY A 59 -8.21 39.61 23.91
CA GLY A 59 -8.90 40.82 24.35
C GLY A 59 -8.46 41.15 25.77
#